data_AF-K9QNC6-F1
#
_entry.id   AF-K9QNC6-F1
#
_cell.length_a   1.000
_cell.length_b   1.000
_cell.length_c   1.000
_cell.angle_alpha   90.00
_cell.angle_beta   90.00
_cell.angle_gamma   90.00
#
_symmetry.space_group_name_H-M   'P 1'
#
loop_
_entity.id
_entity.type
_entity.pdbx_description
1 polymer ?
#
loop_
_entity_poly.entity_id
_entity_poly.type
_entity_poly.pdbx_seq_one_letter_code
_entity_poly.pdbx_strand_id
1 'polypeptide(L)'
;MDSDHQDPRSVQIPDINGYIQQAHNCFAQGDIEGAIAHFHTAITLHPHCAEIYTARAKFRQQNLGDHQGALEDYSQAIYINPQNAFFYYWRSQTYQELGNQQKAIEDYNAAMSLAPEGTIYHFFDKK
;
A
#
# COMPACT_ATOMS: atom_id res chain seq x y z
N MET A 1 2.59 -25.57 -40.30
CA MET A 1 2.92 -24.16 -40.57
C MET A 1 1.61 -23.41 -40.48
N ASP A 2 1.20 -23.08 -39.28
CA ASP A 2 0.08 -22.18 -39.04
C ASP A 2 0.52 -21.21 -37.95
N SER A 3 1.08 -20.11 -38.44
CA SER A 3 1.03 -18.75 -37.93
C SER A 3 0.66 -18.59 -36.45
N ASP A 4 1.67 -18.57 -35.58
CA ASP A 4 1.61 -17.82 -34.32
C ASP A 4 1.34 -16.34 -34.67
N HIS A 5 0.06 -15.96 -34.69
CA HIS A 5 -0.34 -14.57 -34.59
C HIS A 5 -0.10 -14.13 -33.14
N GLN A 6 1.13 -13.73 -32.83
CA GLN A 6 1.37 -12.82 -31.73
C GLN A 6 0.64 -11.51 -32.06
N ASP A 7 -0.43 -11.22 -31.31
CA ASP A 7 -1.12 -9.94 -31.34
C ASP A 7 -0.13 -8.83 -30.93
N PRO A 8 0.25 -7.90 -31.83
CA PRO A 8 1.20 -6.84 -31.53
C PRO A 8 0.59 -5.70 -30.67
N ARG A 9 -0.58 -5.90 -30.05
CA ARG A 9 -1.24 -4.92 -29.19
C ARG A 9 -1.87 -5.50 -27.91
N SER A 10 -1.38 -6.62 -27.39
CA SER A 10 -1.52 -6.86 -25.96
C SER A 10 -0.58 -5.86 -25.25
N VAL A 11 -1.05 -4.62 -25.08
CA VAL A 11 -0.42 -3.67 -24.17
C VAL A 11 -0.42 -4.38 -22.83
N GLN A 12 0.72 -4.97 -22.48
CA GLN A 12 0.90 -5.68 -21.25
C GLN A 12 0.74 -4.62 -20.17
N ILE A 13 -0.46 -4.53 -19.59
CA ILE A 13 -0.73 -3.61 -18.48
C ILE A 13 0.26 -4.05 -17.40
N PRO A 14 1.25 -3.22 -17.07
CA PRO A 14 2.25 -3.60 -16.08
C PRO A 14 1.51 -3.98 -14.81
N ASP A 15 1.94 -5.07 -14.19
CA ASP A 15 1.36 -5.47 -12.93
C ASP A 15 1.59 -4.37 -11.88
N ILE A 16 0.73 -4.37 -10.88
CA ILE A 16 0.82 -3.43 -9.76
C ILE A 16 2.23 -3.45 -9.15
N ASN A 17 2.83 -4.63 -9.05
CA ASN A 17 4.18 -4.80 -8.51
C ASN A 17 5.24 -4.10 -9.36
N GLY A 18 5.12 -4.12 -10.69
CA GLY A 18 6.00 -3.41 -11.61
C GLY A 18 5.98 -1.91 -11.38
N TYR A 19 4.79 -1.32 -11.22
CA TYR A 19 4.68 0.10 -10.90
C TYR A 19 5.24 0.44 -9.51
N ILE A 20 4.98 -0.40 -8.50
CA ILE A 20 5.53 -0.20 -7.15
C ILE A 20 7.07 -0.27 -7.20
N GLN A 21 7.63 -1.26 -7.92
CA GLN A 21 9.08 -1.40 -8.07
C GLN A 21 9.70 -0.19 -8.79
N GLN A 22 9.05 0.29 -9.86
CA GLN A 22 9.48 1.49 -10.56
C GLN A 22 9.45 2.71 -9.64
N ALA A 23 8.42 2.85 -8.79
CA ALA A 23 8.36 3.92 -7.83
C ALA A 23 9.56 3.93 -6.87
N HIS A 24 9.90 2.76 -6.31
CA HIS A 24 11.07 2.61 -5.45
C HIS A 24 12.39 2.86 -6.19
N ASN A 25 12.50 2.46 -7.46
CA ASN A 25 13.69 2.71 -8.27
C ASN A 25 13.87 4.20 -8.57
N CYS A 26 12.80 4.93 -8.91
CA CYS A 26 12.83 6.39 -9.08
C CYS A 26 13.29 7.07 -7.79
N PHE A 27 12.71 6.68 -6.64
CA PHE A 27 13.13 7.22 -5.34
C PHE A 27 14.61 6.96 -5.04
N ALA A 28 15.12 5.75 -5.32
CA ALA A 28 16.52 5.41 -5.14
C ALA A 28 17.47 6.26 -6.03
N GLN A 29 16.96 6.80 -7.14
CA GLN A 29 17.68 7.74 -8.01
C GLN A 29 17.53 9.21 -7.58
N GLY A 30 16.79 9.47 -6.49
CA GLY A 30 16.46 10.82 -6.02
C GLY A 30 15.25 11.45 -6.73
N ASP A 31 14.58 10.72 -7.64
CA ASP A 31 13.40 11.17 -8.36
C ASP A 31 12.11 10.86 -7.57
N ILE A 32 11.77 11.78 -6.67
CA ILE A 32 10.56 11.67 -5.84
C ILE A 32 9.29 11.85 -6.69
N GLU A 33 9.32 12.73 -7.69
CA GLU A 33 8.16 13.01 -8.54
C GLU A 33 7.82 11.79 -9.40
N GLY A 34 8.83 11.15 -10.00
CA GLY A 34 8.69 9.89 -10.72
C GLY A 34 8.16 8.77 -9.82
N ALA A 35 8.63 8.71 -8.57
CA ALA A 35 8.11 7.72 -7.62
C ALA A 35 6.60 7.87 -7.38
N ILE A 36 6.14 9.10 -7.12
CA ILE A 36 4.71 9.39 -6.93
C ILE A 36 3.90 9.14 -8.21
N ALA A 37 4.45 9.47 -9.39
CA ALA A 37 3.80 9.25 -10.67
C ALA A 37 3.53 7.76 -10.95
N HIS A 38 4.46 6.87 -10.60
CA HIS A 38 4.25 5.43 -10.74
C HIS A 38 3.15 4.91 -9.82
N PHE A 39 3.08 5.34 -8.56
CA PHE A 39 1.96 4.99 -7.69
C PHE A 39 0.62 5.54 -8.22
N HIS A 40 0.60 6.78 -8.72
CA HIS A 40 -0.60 7.36 -9.31
C HIS A 40 -1.08 6.57 -10.53
N THR A 41 -0.15 6.14 -11.37
CA THR A 41 -0.45 5.29 -12.53
C THR A 41 -1.05 3.96 -12.10
N ALA A 42 -0.46 3.29 -11.10
CA ALA A 42 -1.01 2.05 -10.55
C ALA A 42 -2.45 2.23 -10.03
N ILE A 43 -2.71 3.32 -9.30
CA ILE A 43 -4.05 3.65 -8.78
C ILE A 43 -5.03 3.93 -9.92
N THR A 44 -4.61 4.63 -10.97
CA THR A 44 -5.47 4.93 -12.13
C THR A 44 -5.90 3.65 -12.85
N LEU A 45 -5.01 2.67 -12.94
CA LEU A 45 -5.29 1.38 -13.58
C LEU A 45 -6.11 0.45 -12.68
N HIS A 46 -5.91 0.52 -11.37
CA HIS A 46 -6.53 -0.37 -10.39
C HIS A 46 -7.05 0.38 -9.16
N PRO A 47 -8.09 1.22 -9.31
CA PRO A 47 -8.52 2.16 -8.26
C PRO A 47 -9.12 1.50 -7.03
N HIS A 48 -9.54 0.24 -7.12
CA HIS A 48 -10.10 -0.56 -6.03
C HIS A 48 -9.13 -1.61 -5.49
N CYS A 49 -7.83 -1.44 -5.71
CA CYS A 49 -6.81 -2.34 -5.15
C CYS A 49 -6.20 -1.72 -3.88
N ALA A 50 -6.58 -2.24 -2.72
CA ALA A 50 -6.15 -1.73 -1.42
C ALA A 50 -4.63 -1.85 -1.19
N GLU A 51 -4.00 -2.83 -1.84
CA GLU A 51 -2.56 -3.08 -1.79
C GLU A 51 -1.76 -1.89 -2.34
N ILE A 52 -2.26 -1.21 -3.37
CA ILE A 52 -1.58 -0.05 -3.98
C ILE A 52 -1.58 1.13 -3.02
N TYR A 53 -2.73 1.44 -2.42
CA TYR A 53 -2.82 2.50 -1.42
C TYR A 53 -1.94 2.18 -0.22
N THR A 54 -1.93 0.94 0.24
CA THR A 54 -1.07 0.51 1.36
C THR A 54 0.42 0.64 1.00
N ALA A 55 0.82 0.29 -0.22
CA ALA A 55 2.19 0.46 -0.69
C ALA A 55 2.60 1.94 -0.76
N ARG A 56 1.73 2.80 -1.31
CA ARG A 56 1.97 4.25 -1.34
C ARG A 56 2.01 4.87 0.06
N ALA A 57 1.14 4.42 0.97
CA ALA A 57 1.12 4.87 2.36
C ALA A 57 2.44 4.58 3.06
N LYS A 58 2.93 3.34 2.97
CA LYS A 58 4.24 2.93 3.52
C LYS A 58 5.37 3.74 2.90
N PHE A 59 5.33 3.95 1.59
CA PHE A 59 6.33 4.76 0.90
C PHE A 59 6.36 6.19 1.44
N ARG A 60 5.20 6.87 1.51
CA ARG A 60 5.05 8.23 2.04
C ARG A 60 5.54 8.35 3.49
N GLN A 61 5.13 7.41 4.34
CA GLN A 61 5.50 7.37 5.75
C GLN A 61 7.02 7.20 5.92
N GLN A 62 7.61 6.17 5.29
CA GLN A 62 9.00 5.78 5.55
C GLN A 62 10.04 6.62 4.79
N ASN A 63 9.69 7.07 3.58
CA ASN A 63 10.67 7.70 2.68
C ASN A 63 10.50 9.23 2.60
N LEU A 64 9.27 9.73 2.79
CA LEU A 64 8.97 11.16 2.65
C LEU A 64 8.62 11.84 3.98
N GLY A 65 8.37 11.07 5.05
CA GLY A 65 7.83 11.62 6.30
C GLY A 65 6.42 12.19 6.16
N ASP A 66 5.72 11.89 5.06
CA ASP A 66 4.36 12.34 4.80
C ASP A 66 3.36 11.43 5.51
N HIS A 67 3.30 11.57 6.84
CA HIS A 67 2.40 10.79 7.68
C HIS A 67 0.92 11.10 7.38
N GLN A 68 0.59 12.34 7.00
CA GLN A 68 -0.79 12.71 6.70
C GLN A 68 -1.28 12.06 5.39
N GLY A 69 -0.47 12.11 4.34
CA GLY A 69 -0.78 11.40 3.09
C GLY A 69 -0.80 9.87 3.27
N ALA A 70 0.03 9.33 4.18
CA ALA A 70 -0.04 7.91 4.55
C ALA A 70 -1.36 7.55 5.24
N LEU A 71 -1.85 8.38 6.19
CA LEU A 71 -3.15 8.18 6.83
C LEU A 71 -4.31 8.18 5.83
N GLU A 72 -4.28 9.08 4.85
CA GLU A 72 -5.28 9.13 3.77
C GLU A 72 -5.29 7.84 2.96
N ASP A 73 -4.11 7.37 2.56
CA ASP A 73 -3.97 6.15 1.77
C ASP A 73 -4.38 4.89 2.56
N TYR A 74 -3.98 4.75 3.82
CA TYR A 74 -4.46 3.65 4.66
C TYR A 74 -5.99 3.71 4.84
N SER A 75 -6.56 4.91 4.92
CA SER A 75 -8.02 5.06 5.01
C SER A 75 -8.72 4.64 3.73
N GLN A 76 -8.14 4.88 2.55
CA GLN A 76 -8.64 4.34 1.29
C GLN A 76 -8.52 2.81 1.23
N ALA A 77 -7.39 2.24 1.68
CA ALA A 77 -7.23 0.79 1.75
C ALA A 77 -8.30 0.13 2.66
N ILE A 78 -8.58 0.74 3.82
CA ILE A 78 -9.64 0.32 4.74
C ILE A 78 -11.02 0.45 4.09
N TYR A 79 -11.29 1.55 3.37
CA TYR A 79 -12.56 1.72 2.66
C TYR A 79 -12.80 0.62 1.62
N ILE A 80 -11.76 0.24 0.88
CA ILE A 80 -11.81 -0.81 -0.14
C ILE A 80 -11.98 -2.20 0.48
N ASN A 81 -11.22 -2.52 1.52
CA ASN A 81 -11.31 -3.81 2.21
C ASN A 81 -11.23 -3.62 3.74
N PRO A 82 -12.39 -3.42 4.40
CA PRO A 82 -12.47 -3.12 5.83
C PRO A 82 -12.24 -4.34 6.73
N GLN A 83 -12.11 -5.54 6.16
CA GLN A 83 -11.88 -6.76 6.94
C GLN A 83 -10.39 -7.11 7.07
N ASN A 84 -9.52 -6.33 6.45
CA ASN A 84 -8.08 -6.56 6.51
C ASN A 84 -7.45 -5.85 7.72
N ALA A 85 -7.13 -6.62 8.76
CA ALA A 85 -6.51 -6.13 9.99
C ALA A 85 -5.19 -5.36 9.75
N PHE A 86 -4.44 -5.66 8.69
CA PHE A 86 -3.16 -5.00 8.42
C PHE A 86 -3.32 -3.50 8.19
N PHE A 87 -4.40 -3.06 7.53
CA PHE A 87 -4.55 -1.64 7.20
C PHE A 87 -4.80 -0.80 8.45
N TYR A 88 -5.60 -1.31 9.39
CA TYR A 88 -5.79 -0.70 10.69
C TYR A 88 -4.50 -0.70 11.51
N TYR A 89 -3.75 -1.81 11.51
CA TYR A 89 -2.46 -1.87 12.18
C TYR A 89 -1.46 -0.83 11.65
N TRP A 90 -1.30 -0.71 10.33
CA TRP A 90 -0.36 0.28 9.78
C TRP A 90 -0.82 1.73 9.97
N ARG A 91 -2.14 1.98 9.92
CA ARG A 91 -2.68 3.30 10.25
C ARG A 91 -2.51 3.65 11.73
N SER A 92 -2.60 2.67 12.64
CA SER A 92 -2.34 2.88 14.06
C SER A 92 -0.88 3.25 14.34
N GLN A 93 0.07 2.60 13.67
CA GLN A 93 1.49 2.96 13.74
C GLN A 93 1.72 4.41 13.29
N THR A 94 1.05 4.82 12.20
CA THR A 94 1.14 6.20 11.69
C THR A 94 0.56 7.21 12.68
N TYR A 95 -0.58 6.91 13.31
CA TYR A 95 -1.13 7.75 14.37
C TYR A 95 -0.22 7.83 15.60
N GLN A 96 0.46 6.74 15.95
CA GLN A 96 1.41 6.71 17.06
C GLN A 96 2.62 7.61 16.79
N GLU A 97 3.18 7.58 15.56
CA GLU A 97 4.27 8.48 15.15
C GLU A 97 3.87 9.96 15.21
N LEU A 98 2.60 10.27 14.92
CA LEU A 98 2.04 11.62 15.04
C LEU A 98 1.64 12.00 16.48
N GLY A 99 1.83 11.11 17.46
CA GLY A 99 1.44 11.33 18.86
C GLY A 99 -0.08 11.27 19.11
N ASN A 100 -0.88 10.84 18.13
CA ASN A 100 -2.33 10.68 18.28
C ASN A 100 -2.67 9.31 18.90
N GLN A 101 -2.36 9.19 20.19
CA GLN A 101 -2.49 7.93 20.92
C GLN A 101 -3.92 7.37 20.95
N GLN A 102 -4.93 8.24 21.03
CA GLN A 102 -6.33 7.82 21.06
C GLN A 102 -6.71 7.09 19.76
N LYS A 103 -6.43 7.70 18.59
CA LYS A 103 -6.72 7.07 17.31
C LYS A 103 -5.87 5.83 17.05
N ALA A 104 -4.61 5.82 17.52
CA ALA A 104 -3.77 4.63 17.44
C ALA A 104 -4.38 3.44 18.20
N ILE A 105 -4.88 3.66 19.42
CA ILE A 105 -5.53 2.60 20.21
C ILE A 105 -6.81 2.11 19.52
N GLU A 106 -7.62 3.02 18.99
CA GLU A 106 -8.85 2.67 18.25
C GLU A 106 -8.55 1.74 17.05
N ASP A 107 -7.60 2.11 16.20
CA ASP A 107 -7.21 1.31 15.04
C ASP A 107 -6.53 -0.01 15.46
N TYR A 108 -5.72 0.00 16.51
CA TYR A 108 -5.10 -1.23 17.01
C TYR A 108 -6.15 -2.23 17.54
N ASN A 109 -7.15 -1.75 18.29
CA ASN A 109 -8.26 -2.58 18.76
C ASN A 109 -9.10 -3.12 17.58
N ALA A 110 -9.31 -2.32 16.54
CA ALA A 110 -9.97 -2.78 15.33
C ALA A 110 -9.17 -3.90 14.64
N ALA A 111 -7.85 -3.74 14.51
CA ALA A 111 -6.97 -4.77 13.95
C ALA A 111 -7.04 -6.08 14.76
N MET A 112 -6.98 -6.00 16.09
CA MET A 112 -7.11 -7.17 16.98
C MET A 112 -8.48 -7.84 16.87
N SER A 113 -9.55 -7.07 16.71
CA SER A 113 -10.91 -7.60 16.58
C SER A 113 -11.11 -8.36 15.27
N LEU A 114 -10.48 -7.88 14.20
CA LEU A 114 -10.55 -8.49 12.85
C LEU A 114 -9.67 -9.73 12.71
N ALA A 115 -8.56 -9.81 13.46
CA ALA A 115 -7.71 -10.98 13.53
C ALA A 115 -7.37 -11.30 15.00
N PRO A 116 -8.29 -11.96 15.74
CA PRO A 116 -8.06 -12.36 17.13
C PRO A 116 -6.81 -13.24 17.24
N GLU A 117 -6.15 -13.18 18.40
CA GLU A 117 -4.84 -13.80 18.68
C GLU A 117 -4.63 -15.19 18.05
N GLY A 118 -3.54 -15.31 17.28
CA GLY A 118 -3.11 -16.52 16.56
C GLY A 118 -2.78 -16.29 15.08
N THR A 119 -3.39 -15.29 14.44
CA THR A 119 -3.17 -15.00 13.00
C THR A 119 -2.27 -13.79 12.75
N ILE A 120 -2.20 -12.81 13.66
CA ILE A 120 -1.29 -11.67 13.50
C ILE A 120 0.17 -12.13 13.73
N TYR A 121 0.48 -12.71 14.88
CA TYR A 121 1.83 -13.15 15.25
C TYR A 121 2.46 -14.13 14.24
N HIS A 122 1.69 -15.06 13.69
CA HIS A 122 2.21 -16.09 12.79
C HIS A 122 2.63 -15.56 11.39
N PHE A 123 2.17 -14.36 11.02
CA PHE A 123 2.55 -13.69 9.77
C PHE A 123 3.72 -12.69 9.95
N PHE A 124 3.96 -12.20 11.16
CA PHE A 124 5.07 -11.27 11.46
C PHE A 124 6.37 -11.96 11.90
N ASP A 125 6.33 -13.26 12.23
CA ASP A 125 7.48 -14.04 12.75
C ASP A 125 8.18 -14.93 11.71
N LYS A 126 8.08 -14.61 10.41
CA LYS A 126 8.96 -15.20 9.38
C LYS A 126 10.01 -14.18 8.95
N LYS A 127 11.04 -14.04 9.77
CA LYS A 127 12.37 -13.63 9.31
C LYS A 127 13.16 -14.84 8.83
#